data_AF-A0A3A2ZHA4-F1
#
_entry.id   AF-A0A3A2ZHA4-F1
#
_cell.length_a   1.000
_cell.length_b   1.000
_cell.length_c   1.000
_cell.angle_alpha   90.00
_cell.angle_beta   90.00
_cell.angle_gamma   90.00
#
_symmetry.space_group_name_H-M   'P 1'
#
loop_
_entity.id
_entity.type
_entity.pdbx_description
1 polymer ?
#
loop_
_entity_poly.entity_id
_entity_poly.type
_entity_poly.pdbx_seq_one_letter_code
_entity_poly.pdbx_strand_id
1 'polypeptide(L)'
;MPLDAALYFFNHIFLPPKLPQAADWNPEYDRLLLDMVIDALIGFSDHVSAEDAGVLTTVITMVRRLRATLSSYGGVDEGALLRALVQLEAEGGLLPIYVRDQNAAVLLTRNNGVIHVESFELSPRNGPVIATVGRLQRGFPGPTLALDLATFNESGFQEAIAQALSTMSHQSVAGTKEKVRKAGRVHDEDREATHPKI
;
A
#
# COMPACT_ATOMS: atom_id res chain seq x y z
N MET A 1 9.11 -22.81 3.86
CA MET A 1 7.92 -22.17 3.27
C MET A 1 6.98 -23.25 2.75
N PRO A 2 5.67 -23.20 3.04
CA PRO A 2 4.69 -24.14 2.48
C PRO A 2 4.61 -24.07 0.95
N LEU A 3 4.17 -25.15 0.30
CA LEU A 3 4.03 -25.21 -1.17
C LEU A 3 3.09 -24.14 -1.72
N ASP A 4 1.96 -23.91 -1.04
CA ASP A 4 0.95 -22.93 -1.48
C ASP A 4 1.48 -21.49 -1.43
N ALA A 5 2.27 -21.15 -0.40
CA ALA A 5 2.93 -19.85 -0.32
C ALA A 5 3.98 -19.69 -1.43
N ALA A 6 4.73 -20.74 -1.77
CA ALA A 6 5.67 -20.71 -2.88
C ALA A 6 4.97 -20.54 -4.23
N LEU A 7 3.82 -21.18 -4.44
CA LEU A 7 3.02 -21.01 -5.65
C LEU A 7 2.42 -19.60 -5.74
N TYR A 8 1.95 -19.05 -4.62
CA TYR A 8 1.54 -17.64 -4.53
C TYR A 8 2.70 -16.73 -4.97
N PHE A 9 3.91 -16.91 -4.43
CA PHE A 9 5.07 -16.10 -4.82
C PHE A 9 5.41 -16.25 -6.30
N PHE A 10 5.35 -17.47 -6.82
CA PHE A 10 5.57 -17.72 -8.23
C PHE A 10 4.59 -16.92 -9.10
N ASN A 11 3.30 -16.95 -8.76
CA ASN A 11 2.26 -16.23 -9.48
C ASN A 11 2.38 -14.71 -9.38
N HIS A 12 2.75 -14.18 -8.21
CA HIS A 12 2.74 -12.74 -7.93
C HIS A 12 4.07 -12.03 -8.20
N ILE A 13 5.19 -12.77 -8.31
CA ILE A 13 6.51 -12.21 -8.64
C ILE A 13 6.85 -12.41 -10.12
N PHE A 14 6.67 -13.64 -10.64
CA PHE A 14 7.15 -14.01 -11.97
C PHE A 14 6.09 -13.89 -13.07
N LEU A 15 4.81 -13.78 -12.68
CA LEU A 15 3.67 -13.61 -13.60
C LEU A 15 3.68 -14.62 -14.77
N PRO A 16 3.64 -15.94 -14.50
CA PRO A 16 3.70 -16.97 -15.52
C PRO A 16 2.49 -16.91 -16.49
N PRO A 17 2.58 -17.51 -17.68
CA PRO A 17 1.49 -17.47 -18.68
C PRO A 17 0.13 -17.99 -18.20
N LYS A 18 0.10 -18.82 -17.16
CA LYS A 18 -1.13 -19.38 -16.57
C LYS A 18 -1.26 -18.91 -15.12
N LEU A 19 -1.78 -17.71 -14.94
CA LEU A 19 -2.14 -17.18 -13.63
C LEU A 19 -3.45 -17.80 -13.11
N PRO A 20 -3.69 -17.75 -11.78
CA PRO A 20 -4.99 -18.05 -11.20
C PRO A 20 -6.11 -17.28 -11.90
N GLN A 21 -7.22 -17.97 -12.19
CA GLN A 21 -8.36 -17.39 -12.92
C GLN A 21 -9.42 -16.77 -11.99
N ALA A 22 -9.11 -16.72 -10.69
CA ALA A 22 -9.91 -16.11 -9.64
C ALA A 22 -8.97 -15.37 -8.69
N ALA A 23 -9.53 -14.50 -7.84
CA ALA A 23 -8.77 -13.85 -6.79
C ALA A 23 -8.16 -14.92 -5.86
N ASP A 24 -6.83 -15.00 -5.84
CA ASP A 24 -6.06 -15.91 -5.00
C ASP A 24 -5.39 -15.16 -3.84
N TRP A 25 -5.77 -13.90 -3.61
CA TRP A 25 -5.21 -13.10 -2.54
C TRP A 25 -5.37 -13.80 -1.20
N ASN A 26 -4.25 -13.89 -0.48
CA ASN A 26 -4.20 -14.42 0.86
C ASN A 26 -3.39 -13.47 1.75
N PRO A 27 -3.97 -12.93 2.83
CA PRO A 27 -3.31 -11.95 3.69
C PRO A 27 -2.08 -12.50 4.43
N GLU A 28 -2.03 -13.82 4.69
CA GLU A 28 -0.87 -14.49 5.25
C GLU A 28 0.27 -14.55 4.23
N TYR A 29 -0.02 -14.97 2.99
CA TYR A 29 1.01 -15.07 1.96
C TYR A 29 1.51 -13.70 1.52
N ASP A 30 0.65 -12.68 1.50
CA ASP A 30 1.03 -11.30 1.24
C ASP A 30 2.04 -10.77 2.29
N ARG A 31 1.83 -11.13 3.58
CA ARG A 31 2.80 -10.83 4.64
C ARG A 31 4.11 -11.59 4.49
N LEU A 32 4.06 -12.88 4.15
CA LEU A 32 5.26 -13.66 3.90
C LEU A 32 6.05 -13.11 2.70
N LEU A 33 5.35 -12.57 1.68
CA LEU A 33 5.97 -11.94 0.53
C LEU A 33 6.73 -10.67 0.95
N LEU A 34 6.11 -9.83 1.78
CA LEU A 34 6.77 -8.66 2.36
C LEU A 34 7.98 -9.04 3.24
N ASP A 35 7.86 -10.10 4.04
CA ASP A 35 8.98 -10.62 4.85
C ASP A 35 10.14 -11.06 3.94
N MET A 36 9.84 -11.76 2.84
CA MET A 36 10.86 -12.14 1.85
C MET A 36 11.52 -10.91 1.18
N VAL A 37 10.75 -9.87 0.86
CA VAL A 37 11.30 -8.62 0.30
C VAL A 37 12.24 -7.96 1.30
N ILE A 38 11.88 -7.92 2.59
CA ILE A 38 12.73 -7.37 3.64
C ILE A 38 14.03 -8.18 3.73
N ASP A 39 13.95 -9.52 3.76
CA ASP A 39 15.13 -10.39 3.83
C ASP A 39 16.03 -10.23 2.60
N ALA A 40 15.43 -10.11 1.41
CA ALA A 40 16.16 -9.86 0.17
C ALA A 40 16.89 -8.51 0.18
N LEU A 41 16.25 -7.44 0.67
CA LEU A 41 16.87 -6.13 0.81
C LEU A 41 18.03 -6.14 1.84
N ILE A 42 17.86 -6.88 2.93
CA ILE A 42 18.93 -7.06 3.92
C ILE A 42 20.11 -7.80 3.30
N GLY A 43 19.89 -8.93 2.62
CA GLY A 43 20.96 -9.66 1.93
C GLY A 43 21.61 -8.86 0.79
N PHE A 44 20.84 -7.98 0.13
CA PHE A 44 21.38 -7.06 -0.88
C PHE A 44 22.29 -5.99 -0.27
N SER A 45 22.21 -5.74 1.04
CA SER A 45 23.04 -4.74 1.73
C SER A 45 24.54 -5.05 1.64
N ASP A 46 24.92 -6.32 1.52
CA ASP A 46 26.32 -6.75 1.36
C ASP A 46 26.89 -6.43 -0.04
N HIS A 47 26.04 -6.00 -0.98
CA HIS A 47 26.37 -5.84 -2.39
C HIS A 47 26.25 -4.38 -2.88
N VAL A 48 25.84 -3.45 -2.02
CA VAL A 48 25.73 -2.03 -2.36
C VAL A 48 26.97 -1.22 -1.99
N SER A 49 27.18 -0.13 -2.72
CA SER A 49 28.21 0.84 -2.42
C SER A 49 27.95 1.56 -1.09
N ALA A 50 28.99 2.16 -0.51
CA ALA A 50 28.83 3.01 0.68
C ALA A 50 27.94 4.24 0.42
N GLU A 51 27.87 4.72 -0.83
CA GLU A 51 27.02 5.84 -1.25
C GLU A 51 25.54 5.45 -1.21
N ASP A 52 25.21 4.23 -1.61
CA ASP A 52 23.82 3.74 -1.67
C ASP A 52 23.32 3.13 -0.35
N ALA A 53 24.22 2.84 0.60
CA ALA A 53 23.89 2.19 1.86
C ALA A 53 22.82 2.96 2.68
N GLY A 54 22.87 4.29 2.64
CA GLY A 54 21.86 5.14 3.30
C GLY A 54 20.48 4.98 2.68
N VAL A 55 20.40 4.99 1.35
CA VAL A 55 19.15 4.80 0.60
C VAL A 55 18.57 3.42 0.91
N LEU A 56 19.39 2.37 0.88
CA LEU A 56 18.93 1.02 1.19
C LEU A 56 18.41 0.90 2.63
N THR A 57 19.09 1.53 3.59
CA THR A 57 18.63 1.59 4.99
C THR A 57 17.26 2.26 5.11
N THR A 58 17.04 3.35 4.37
CA THR A 58 15.75 4.03 4.30
C THR A 58 14.66 3.13 3.71
N VAL A 59 14.94 2.41 2.61
CA VAL A 59 13.99 1.49 1.97
C VAL A 59 13.65 0.32 2.90
N ILE A 60 14.64 -0.29 3.55
CA ILE A 60 14.41 -1.38 4.52
C ILE A 60 13.50 -0.91 5.66
N THR A 61 13.78 0.27 6.22
CA THR A 61 12.95 0.87 7.27
C THR A 61 11.52 1.11 6.79
N MET A 62 11.38 1.64 5.58
CA MET A 62 10.09 1.92 4.95
C MET A 62 9.25 0.64 4.79
N VAL A 63 9.82 -0.44 4.25
CA VAL A 63 9.11 -1.72 4.05
C VAL A 63 8.82 -2.41 5.39
N ARG A 64 9.71 -2.30 6.38
CA ARG A 64 9.45 -2.79 7.75
C ARG A 64 8.28 -2.07 8.40
N ARG A 65 8.18 -0.74 8.26
CA ARG A 65 7.04 0.04 8.74
C ARG A 65 5.74 -0.41 8.05
N LEU A 66 5.74 -0.58 6.73
CA LEU A 66 4.60 -1.15 6.00
C LEU A 66 4.16 -2.48 6.62
N ARG A 67 5.12 -3.41 6.76
CA ARG A 67 4.88 -4.76 7.28
C ARG A 67 4.35 -4.77 8.71
N ALA A 68 4.82 -3.85 9.56
CA ALA A 68 4.41 -3.72 10.95
C ALA A 68 2.98 -3.15 11.10
N THR A 69 2.52 -2.34 10.14
CA THR A 69 1.16 -1.78 10.14
C THR A 69 0.09 -2.71 9.58
N LEU A 70 0.46 -3.84 8.96
CA LEU A 70 -0.50 -4.79 8.40
C LEU A 70 -1.04 -5.74 9.45
N SER A 71 -2.36 -5.81 9.57
CA SER A 71 -3.07 -6.74 10.46
C SER A 71 -3.01 -8.18 9.92
N SER A 72 -3.39 -9.15 10.76
CA SER A 72 -3.55 -10.58 10.41
C SER A 72 -4.63 -10.85 9.35
N TYR A 73 -5.46 -9.85 9.02
CA TYR A 73 -6.49 -9.92 7.98
C TYR A 73 -6.09 -9.18 6.69
N GLY A 74 -4.91 -8.54 6.66
CA GLY A 74 -4.35 -7.92 5.46
C GLY A 74 -4.83 -6.49 5.18
N GLY A 75 -5.69 -5.94 6.04
CA GLY A 75 -5.89 -4.50 6.16
C GLY A 75 -4.86 -3.86 7.10
N VAL A 76 -5.02 -2.57 7.34
CA VAL A 76 -4.21 -1.80 8.28
C VAL A 76 -4.67 -2.08 9.72
N ASP A 77 -3.72 -2.34 10.62
CA ASP A 77 -3.96 -2.42 12.07
C ASP A 77 -3.90 -1.00 12.68
N GLU A 78 -5.02 -0.55 13.24
CA GLU A 78 -5.15 0.81 13.78
C GLU A 78 -4.11 1.13 14.86
N GLY A 79 -3.92 0.22 15.82
CA GLY A 79 -2.98 0.43 16.92
C GLY A 79 -1.53 0.44 16.45
N ALA A 80 -1.17 -0.42 15.49
CA ALA A 80 0.15 -0.44 14.88
C ALA A 80 0.40 0.80 14.04
N LEU A 81 -0.60 1.28 13.29
CA LEU A 81 -0.49 2.52 12.55
C LEU A 81 -0.32 3.71 13.48
N LEU A 82 -1.08 3.81 14.58
CA LEU A 82 -0.90 4.88 15.57
C LEU A 82 0.53 4.88 16.13
N ARG A 83 1.07 3.71 16.50
CA ARG A 83 2.47 3.60 16.94
C ARG A 83 3.45 4.02 15.85
N ALA A 84 3.19 3.69 14.59
CA ALA A 84 4.03 4.08 13.46
C ALA A 84 3.98 5.60 13.19
N LEU A 85 2.83 6.26 13.40
CA LEU A 85 2.68 7.71 13.30
C LEU A 85 3.50 8.42 14.39
N VAL A 86 3.45 7.94 15.63
CA VAL A 86 4.28 8.44 16.73
C VAL A 86 5.77 8.23 16.45
N GLN A 87 6.17 7.09 15.89
CA GLN A 87 7.55 6.84 15.47
C GLN A 87 7.98 7.74 14.32
N LEU A 88 7.11 7.98 13.34
CA LEU A 88 7.38 8.90 12.24
C LEU A 88 7.62 10.32 12.76
N GLU A 89 6.83 10.76 13.74
CA GLU A 89 6.99 12.04 14.42
C GLU A 89 8.36 12.15 15.09
N ALA A 90 8.75 11.15 15.88
CA ALA A 90 9.98 11.20 16.65
C ALA A 90 11.24 11.03 15.77
N GLU A 91 11.24 10.01 14.92
CA GLU A 91 12.43 9.54 14.19
C GLU A 91 12.52 10.11 12.77
N GLY A 92 11.39 10.54 12.20
CA GLY A 92 11.31 10.94 10.79
C GLY A 92 11.28 9.78 9.81
N GLY A 93 11.60 10.09 8.54
CA GLY A 93 11.65 9.11 7.45
C GLY A 93 10.30 8.96 6.73
N LEU A 94 10.05 7.76 6.19
CA LEU A 94 8.87 7.43 5.39
C LEU A 94 7.99 6.41 6.09
N LEU A 95 6.68 6.56 5.92
CA LEU A 95 5.65 5.64 6.40
C LEU A 95 4.64 5.40 5.26
N PRO A 96 4.82 4.32 4.48
CA PRO A 96 3.84 3.91 3.50
C PRO A 96 2.69 3.16 4.19
N ILE A 97 1.47 3.39 3.70
CA ILE A 97 0.25 2.78 4.20
C ILE A 97 -0.52 2.26 2.99
N TYR A 98 -0.82 0.96 2.99
CA TYR A 98 -1.59 0.33 1.93
C TYR A 98 -3.07 0.31 2.29
N VAL A 99 -3.87 1.14 1.63
CA VAL A 99 -5.33 1.22 1.81
C VAL A 99 -6.00 0.32 0.77
N ARG A 100 -5.84 -0.98 0.98
CA ARG A 100 -6.17 -2.05 0.03
C ARG A 100 -7.54 -1.89 -0.63
N ASP A 101 -8.60 -1.79 0.16
CA ASP A 101 -9.96 -1.76 -0.38
C ASP A 101 -10.27 -0.53 -1.23
N GLN A 102 -9.45 0.53 -1.11
CA GLN A 102 -9.56 1.73 -1.94
C GLN A 102 -8.62 1.72 -3.15
N ASN A 103 -7.80 0.68 -3.36
CA ASN A 103 -6.76 0.67 -4.39
C ASN A 103 -5.83 1.90 -4.29
N ALA A 104 -5.52 2.31 -3.06
CA ALA A 104 -4.74 3.50 -2.78
C ALA A 104 -3.56 3.20 -1.86
N ALA A 105 -2.48 3.95 -2.05
CA ALA A 105 -1.44 4.11 -1.07
C ALA A 105 -1.48 5.53 -0.51
N VAL A 106 -1.16 5.64 0.77
CA VAL A 106 -0.84 6.90 1.43
C VAL A 106 0.61 6.82 1.89
N LEU A 107 1.43 7.81 1.51
CA LEU A 107 2.82 7.93 1.92
C LEU A 107 2.94 9.15 2.82
N LEU A 108 3.29 8.94 4.08
CA LEU A 108 3.66 10.02 4.99
C LEU A 108 5.17 10.13 5.05
N THR A 109 5.69 11.33 4.84
CA THR A 109 7.13 11.61 4.92
C THR A 109 7.34 12.77 5.87
N ARG A 110 8.21 12.59 6.87
CA ARG A 110 8.65 13.69 7.72
C ARG A 110 9.97 14.24 7.21
N ASN A 111 9.98 15.52 6.84
CA ASN A 111 11.17 16.24 6.42
C ASN A 111 11.15 17.66 7.00
N ASN A 112 12.27 18.10 7.59
CA ASN A 112 12.44 19.47 8.12
C ASN A 112 11.30 19.98 9.02
N GLY A 113 10.74 19.11 9.87
CA GLY A 113 9.65 19.49 10.77
C GLY A 113 8.28 19.64 10.11
N VAL A 114 8.12 19.12 8.89
CA VAL A 114 6.87 19.08 8.14
C VAL A 114 6.53 17.62 7.82
N ILE A 115 5.26 17.27 7.99
CA ILE A 115 4.69 16.01 7.53
C ILE A 115 4.08 16.24 6.15
N HIS A 116 4.68 15.61 5.14
CA HIS A 116 4.10 15.50 3.82
C HIS A 116 3.22 14.26 3.77
N VAL A 117 2.00 14.41 3.27
CA VAL A 117 1.05 13.32 3.06
C VAL A 117 0.72 13.27 1.59
N GLU A 118 1.07 12.15 0.96
CA GLU A 118 0.88 11.94 -0.48
C GLU A 118 -0.03 10.74 -0.68
N SER A 119 -0.97 10.83 -1.62
CA SER A 119 -1.87 9.70 -1.94
C SER A 119 -1.83 9.40 -3.42
N PHE A 120 -1.91 8.12 -3.79
CA PHE A 120 -1.91 7.70 -5.19
C PHE A 120 -2.56 6.34 -5.42
N GLU A 121 -3.08 6.14 -6.63
CA GLU A 121 -3.72 4.90 -7.08
C GLU A 121 -2.66 3.80 -7.28
N LEU A 122 -2.90 2.58 -6.82
CA LEU A 122 -1.92 1.50 -6.92
C LEU A 122 -2.01 0.71 -8.22
N SER A 123 -3.21 0.29 -8.59
CA SER A 123 -3.47 -0.47 -9.82
C SER A 123 -4.30 0.36 -10.79
N PRO A 124 -3.92 0.44 -12.08
CA PRO A 124 -4.77 1.10 -13.06
C PRO A 124 -6.03 0.27 -13.31
N ARG A 125 -7.09 0.95 -13.73
CA ARG A 125 -8.31 0.31 -14.24
C ARG A 125 -8.06 -0.55 -15.48
N ASN A 126 -8.84 -1.61 -15.66
CA ASN A 126 -8.72 -2.55 -16.78
C ASN A 126 -8.93 -1.87 -18.13
N GLY A 127 -9.89 -0.96 -18.22
CA GLY A 127 -10.23 -0.27 -19.47
C GLY A 127 -9.02 0.42 -20.11
N PRO A 128 -8.35 1.36 -19.41
CA PRO A 128 -7.11 1.97 -19.87
C PRO A 128 -6.01 0.94 -20.19
N VAL A 129 -5.85 -0.12 -19.38
CA VAL A 129 -4.83 -1.16 -19.62
C VAL A 129 -5.08 -1.89 -20.95
N ILE A 130 -6.32 -2.30 -21.21
CA ILE A 130 -6.70 -3.06 -22.41
C ILE A 130 -6.69 -2.17 -23.66
N ALA A 131 -7.12 -0.92 -23.55
CA ALA A 131 -7.23 -0.01 -24.67
C ALA A 131 -5.90 0.63 -25.08
N THR A 132 -4.90 0.66 -24.20
CA THR A 132 -3.63 1.32 -24.48
C THR A 132 -2.84 0.58 -25.55
N VAL A 133 -2.55 1.27 -26.65
CA VAL A 133 -1.56 0.83 -27.63
C VAL A 133 -0.18 1.28 -27.16
N GLY A 134 0.65 0.34 -26.72
CA GLY A 134 2.00 0.62 -26.21
C GLY A 134 2.05 0.66 -24.68
N ARG A 135 2.53 1.78 -24.10
CA ARG A 135 2.78 1.91 -22.66
C ARG A 135 1.73 2.80 -21.99
N LEU A 136 1.08 2.27 -20.96
CA LEU A 136 0.20 3.06 -20.10
C LEU A 136 1.05 4.04 -19.28
N GLN A 137 0.76 5.33 -19.40
CA GLN A 137 1.39 6.37 -18.59
C GLN A 137 0.55 6.63 -17.34
N ARG A 138 1.20 6.68 -16.18
CA ARG A 138 0.59 6.97 -14.89
C ARG A 138 1.41 8.07 -14.21
N GLY A 139 0.74 9.06 -13.64
CA GLY A 139 1.38 10.16 -12.91
C GLY A 139 1.44 9.84 -11.41
N PHE A 140 2.59 10.11 -10.79
CA PHE A 140 2.81 9.95 -9.36
C PHE A 140 3.70 11.09 -8.82
N PRO A 141 3.54 11.49 -7.56
CA PRO A 141 2.43 11.16 -6.66
C PRO A 141 1.13 11.87 -7.09
N GLY A 142 -0.01 11.47 -6.49
CA GLY A 142 -1.28 12.17 -6.67
C GLY A 142 -1.36 13.42 -5.79
N PRO A 143 -2.50 13.73 -5.14
CA PRO A 143 -2.61 14.87 -4.24
C PRO A 143 -1.58 14.82 -3.10
N THR A 144 -0.94 15.96 -2.83
CA THR A 144 0.02 16.17 -1.74
C THR A 144 -0.50 17.23 -0.77
N LEU A 145 -0.46 16.93 0.51
CA LEU A 145 -0.73 17.84 1.62
C LEU A 145 0.54 18.01 2.46
N ALA A 146 0.76 19.19 3.01
CA ALA A 146 1.81 19.45 3.98
C ALA A 146 1.20 19.95 5.29
N LEU A 147 1.65 19.39 6.40
CA LEU A 147 1.21 19.71 7.76
C LEU A 147 2.44 20.03 8.60
N ASP A 148 2.39 21.09 9.40
CA ASP A 148 3.42 21.29 10.41
C ASP A 148 3.29 20.26 11.55
N LEU A 149 4.37 20.07 12.31
CA LEU A 149 4.36 19.14 13.43
C LEU A 149 3.39 19.55 14.56
N ALA A 150 3.06 20.83 14.71
CA ALA A 150 2.13 21.25 15.75
C ALA A 150 0.72 20.72 15.46
N THR A 151 0.24 20.89 14.21
CA THR A 151 -1.02 20.32 13.74
C THR A 151 -0.98 18.80 13.75
N PHE A 152 0.13 18.18 13.32
CA PHE A 152 0.25 16.72 13.38
C PHE A 152 0.18 16.16 14.81
N ASN A 153 0.58 16.96 15.81
CA ASN A 153 0.58 16.62 17.23
C ASN A 153 -0.64 17.16 17.98
N GLU A 154 -1.63 17.73 17.28
CA GLU A 154 -2.89 18.09 17.91
C GLU A 154 -3.54 16.86 18.53
N SER A 155 -4.08 17.04 19.74
CA SER A 155 -4.66 15.93 20.50
C SER A 155 -5.77 15.23 19.71
N GLY A 156 -5.63 13.92 19.51
CA GLY A 156 -6.58 13.10 18.77
C GLY A 156 -6.37 13.05 17.26
N PHE A 157 -5.46 13.85 16.68
CA PHE A 157 -5.31 13.93 15.23
C PHE A 157 -4.66 12.67 14.64
N GLN A 158 -3.60 12.15 15.27
CA GLN A 158 -2.95 10.91 14.82
C GLN A 158 -3.88 9.70 15.01
N GLU A 159 -4.66 9.67 16.09
CA GLU A 159 -5.69 8.67 16.33
C GLU A 159 -6.77 8.71 15.23
N ALA A 160 -7.22 9.91 14.84
CA ALA A 160 -8.18 10.07 13.76
C ALA A 160 -7.62 9.59 12.41
N ILE A 161 -6.35 9.87 12.10
CA ILE A 161 -5.68 9.34 10.89
C ILE A 161 -5.63 7.82 10.94
N ALA A 162 -5.17 7.24 12.06
CA ALA A 162 -5.04 5.80 12.22
C ALA A 162 -6.39 5.09 12.06
N GLN A 163 -7.43 5.61 12.73
CA GLN A 163 -8.79 5.09 12.65
C GLN A 163 -9.36 5.19 11.24
N ALA A 164 -9.22 6.35 10.58
CA ALA A 164 -9.73 6.56 9.23
C ALA A 164 -9.08 5.61 8.21
N LEU A 165 -7.74 5.52 8.20
CA LEU A 165 -7.02 4.67 7.25
C LEU A 165 -7.19 3.18 7.55
N SER A 166 -7.27 2.79 8.83
CA SER A 166 -7.66 1.44 9.24
C SER A 166 -9.02 1.09 8.68
N THR A 167 -10.04 1.94 8.92
CA THR A 167 -11.40 1.75 8.43
C THR A 167 -11.45 1.63 6.91
N MET A 168 -10.81 2.56 6.19
CA MET A 168 -10.78 2.56 4.72
C MET A 168 -10.04 1.37 4.12
N SER A 169 -9.13 0.74 4.86
CA SER A 169 -8.37 -0.41 4.37
C SER A 169 -9.19 -1.71 4.25
N HIS A 170 -10.34 -1.80 4.93
CA HIS A 170 -11.20 -2.98 4.94
C HIS A 170 -12.70 -2.69 4.73
N GLN A 171 -13.08 -1.42 4.56
CA GLN A 171 -14.44 -1.03 4.20
C GLN A 171 -14.48 -0.44 2.80
N SER A 172 -15.24 -1.08 1.91
CA SER A 172 -15.55 -0.50 0.59
C SER A 172 -16.40 0.76 0.74
N VAL A 173 -16.01 1.83 0.04
CA VAL A 173 -16.77 3.10 0.04
C VAL A 173 -17.84 3.08 -1.06
N ALA A 174 -19.04 3.56 -0.77
CA ALA A 174 -20.12 3.59 -1.75
C ALA A 174 -19.73 4.43 -2.99
N GLY A 175 -19.87 3.82 -4.17
CA GLY A 175 -19.60 4.47 -5.45
C GLY A 175 -18.13 4.62 -5.82
N THR A 176 -17.19 3.94 -5.13
CA THR A 176 -15.80 3.78 -5.60
C THR A 176 -15.63 2.54 -6.48
N LYS A 177 -16.54 1.57 -6.39
CA LYS A 177 -16.67 0.46 -7.34
C LYS A 177 -17.58 0.85 -8.51
N GLU A 178 -17.17 0.50 -9.73
CA GLU A 178 -18.04 0.67 -10.89
C GLU A 178 -19.24 -0.26 -10.80
N LYS A 179 -20.39 0.21 -11.29
CA LYS A 179 -21.63 -0.56 -11.29
C LYS A 179 -21.91 -1.08 -12.69
N VAL A 180 -22.08 -2.39 -12.80
CA VAL A 180 -22.45 -3.06 -14.04
C VAL A 180 -23.87 -3.57 -13.97
N ARG A 181 -24.53 -3.58 -15.12
CA ARG A 181 -25.86 -4.18 -15.23
C ARG A 181 -25.71 -5.62 -15.70
N LYS A 182 -25.95 -6.58 -14.80
CA LYS A 182 -25.96 -8.02 -15.08
C LYS A 182 -27.37 -8.57 -14.82
N ALA A 183 -27.90 -9.32 -15.78
CA ALA A 183 -29.25 -9.91 -15.70
C ALA A 183 -30.37 -8.90 -15.30
N GLY A 184 -30.28 -7.66 -15.82
CA GLY A 184 -31.26 -6.60 -15.54
C GLY A 184 -31.08 -5.87 -14.20
N ARG A 185 -30.24 -6.38 -13.29
CA ARG A 185 -29.92 -5.77 -11.99
C ARG A 185 -28.56 -5.08 -12.04
N VAL A 186 -28.42 -4.03 -11.23
CA VAL A 186 -27.16 -3.29 -11.09
C VAL A 186 -26.37 -3.92 -9.94
N HIS A 187 -25.16 -4.38 -10.24
CA HIS A 187 -24.24 -4.99 -9.30
C HIS A 187 -22.92 -4.22 -9.33
N ASP A 188 -22.17 -4.23 -8.23
CA ASP A 188 -20.78 -3.75 -8.27
C ASP A 188 -19.96 -4.69 -9.16
N GLU A 189 -19.07 -4.14 -9.99
CA GLU A 189 -18.18 -4.92 -10.84
C GLU A 189 -16.93 -5.30 -10.05
N ASP A 190 -16.97 -6.49 -9.46
CA ASP A 190 -15.86 -7.03 -8.66
C ASP A 190 -14.56 -7.27 -9.46
N ARG A 191 -14.62 -7.23 -10.79
CA ARG A 191 -13.46 -7.40 -11.67
C ARG A 191 -12.70 -6.11 -11.94
N GLU A 192 -13.28 -4.95 -11.62
CA GLU A 192 -12.67 -3.65 -11.88
C GLU A 192 -11.92 -3.14 -10.65
N ALA A 193 -10.80 -2.45 -10.86
CA ALA A 193 -10.07 -1.84 -9.76
C ALA A 193 -10.93 -0.75 -9.09
N THR A 194 -10.95 -0.73 -7.75
CA THR A 194 -11.61 0.36 -7.00
C THR A 194 -11.02 1.69 -7.44
N HIS A 195 -11.87 2.69 -7.70
CA HIS A 195 -11.40 4.03 -8.01
C HIS A 195 -11.24 4.85 -6.72
N PRO A 196 -10.03 5.30 -6.40
CA PRO A 196 -9.74 5.89 -5.11
C PRO A 196 -10.35 7.30 -4.92
N LYS A 197 -10.85 7.94 -5.98
CA LYS A 197 -11.50 9.29 -5.97
C LYS A 197 -10.61 10.38 -5.36
N ILE A 198 -9.31 10.24 -5.59
CA ILE A 198 -8.24 11.20 -5.30
C ILE A 198 -7.97 12.06 -6.53
#